data_AF-A0A499UFM7-F1
#
_entry.id   AF-A0A499UFM7-F1
#
_cell.length_a   1.000
_cell.length_b   1.000
_cell.length_c   1.000
_cell.angle_alpha   90.00
_cell.angle_beta   90.00
_cell.angle_gamma   90.00
#
_symmetry.space_group_name_H-M   'P 1'
#
loop_
_entity.id
_entity.type
_entity.pdbx_description
1 polymer ?
#
loop_
_entity_poly.entity_id
_entity_poly.type
_entity_poly.pdbx_seq_one_letter_code
_entity_poly.pdbx_strand_id
1 'polypeptide(L)'
;MLRKRGVEIRTRTTVNEATSEGVRLDDGEFIDTRSLIWCVGVRPDPLVEQLGLPTERGRLRVDQYLAVPGHPEVLACGDAAAIPDLTRPGQFTPMTAQHAHRQGKIAAHNVLASLGRGAPKPYKHHDLGFTVDLGGAQAAADPLHIPLSGPIASAVTRGYHLMAMPGNRVRVATDWLLDAVLPRQGVQLGVIPPWAVPLDTESPEVAQTVRAGRG
;
A
#
# COMPACT_ATOMS: atom_id res chain seq x y z
N MET A 1 4.53 2.45 -23.42
CA MET A 1 4.64 3.91 -23.13
C MET A 1 5.97 4.25 -22.48
N LEU A 2 6.37 3.58 -21.39
CA LEU A 2 7.61 3.87 -20.67
C LEU A 2 8.90 3.71 -21.51
N ARG A 3 9.06 2.61 -22.27
CA ARG A 3 10.23 2.42 -23.17
C ARG A 3 10.41 3.54 -24.20
N LYS A 4 9.32 4.13 -24.70
CA LYS A 4 9.37 5.28 -25.63
C LYS A 4 9.92 6.55 -24.99
N ARG A 5 9.96 6.61 -23.65
CA ARG A 5 10.54 7.71 -22.87
C ARG A 5 11.96 7.40 -22.39
N GLY A 6 12.60 6.37 -22.94
CA GLY A 6 13.95 5.95 -22.55
C GLY A 6 14.02 5.15 -21.26
N VAL A 7 12.88 4.71 -20.70
CA VAL A 7 12.87 3.84 -19.52
C VAL A 7 13.24 2.42 -19.94
N GLU A 8 14.36 1.92 -19.43
CA GLU A 8 14.72 0.51 -19.51
C GLU A 8 13.84 -0.29 -18.54
N ILE A 9 13.21 -1.35 -19.05
CA ILE A 9 12.32 -2.20 -18.25
C ILE A 9 12.88 -3.60 -18.22
N ARG A 10 13.33 -4.00 -17.03
CA ARG A 10 13.82 -5.34 -16.72
C ARG A 10 12.75 -6.06 -15.90
N THR A 11 12.18 -7.12 -16.48
CA THR A 11 11.21 -7.99 -15.81
C THR A 11 11.87 -9.32 -15.48
N ARG A 12 11.37 -10.03 -14.45
CA ARG A 12 12.01 -11.26 -13.94
C ARG A 12 13.45 -11.02 -13.45
N THR A 13 13.69 -9.81 -12.94
CA THR A 13 14.97 -9.38 -12.35
C THR A 13 14.67 -8.91 -10.95
N THR A 14 15.50 -9.32 -10.00
CA THR A 14 15.42 -8.90 -8.61
C THR A 14 16.73 -8.24 -8.17
N VAL A 15 16.65 -7.40 -7.14
CA VAL A 15 17.82 -6.75 -6.55
C VAL A 15 18.35 -7.63 -5.44
N ASN A 16 19.62 -8.05 -5.56
CA ASN A 16 20.33 -8.80 -4.54
C ASN A 16 20.91 -7.90 -3.46
N GLU A 17 21.54 -6.80 -3.88
CA GLU A 17 22.30 -5.91 -2.98
C GLU A 17 22.22 -4.47 -3.49
N ALA A 18 22.08 -3.51 -2.57
CA ALA A 18 22.22 -2.09 -2.85
C ALA A 18 23.41 -1.54 -2.08
N THR A 19 24.28 -0.82 -2.77
CA THR A 19 25.52 -0.23 -2.23
C THR A 19 25.50 1.28 -2.43
N SER A 20 26.52 1.98 -1.93
CA SER A 20 26.69 3.42 -2.16
C SER A 20 26.99 3.79 -3.62
N GLU A 21 27.44 2.83 -4.44
CA GLU A 21 27.87 3.06 -5.83
C GLU A 21 26.83 2.57 -6.85
N GLY A 22 25.94 1.66 -6.45
CA GLY A 22 24.97 1.08 -7.35
C GLY A 22 24.25 -0.13 -6.78
N VAL A 23 23.59 -0.89 -7.66
CA VAL A 23 22.73 -2.02 -7.33
C VAL A 23 23.21 -3.28 -8.03
N ARG A 24 23.35 -4.37 -7.30
CA ARG A 24 23.63 -5.71 -7.83
C ARG A 24 22.33 -6.48 -8.05
N LEU A 25 22.17 -7.05 -9.23
CA LEU A 25 21.02 -7.84 -9.61
C LEU A 25 21.21 -9.34 -9.31
N ASP A 26 20.14 -10.11 -9.47
CA ASP A 26 20.11 -11.57 -9.27
C ASP A 26 20.91 -12.37 -10.29
N ASP A 27 21.11 -11.84 -11.49
CA ASP A 27 21.99 -12.38 -12.52
C ASP A 27 23.47 -11.99 -12.33
N GLY A 28 23.80 -11.21 -11.30
CA GLY A 28 25.14 -10.74 -10.99
C GLY A 28 25.54 -9.43 -11.68
N GLU A 29 24.71 -8.88 -12.57
CA GLU A 29 24.95 -7.57 -13.18
C GLU A 29 24.98 -6.46 -12.11
N PHE A 30 25.87 -5.48 -12.29
CA PHE A 30 25.94 -4.30 -11.44
C PHE A 30 25.50 -3.07 -12.23
N ILE A 31 24.52 -2.35 -11.69
CA ILE A 31 24.01 -1.10 -12.26
C ILE A 31 24.51 0.07 -11.41
N ASP A 32 25.43 0.85 -11.97
CA ASP A 32 25.88 2.11 -11.38
C ASP A 32 24.70 3.08 -11.26
N THR A 33 24.44 3.57 -10.04
CA THR A 33 23.41 4.60 -9.83
C THR A 33 23.73 5.48 -8.62
N ARG A 34 23.34 6.75 -8.71
CA ARG A 34 23.38 7.68 -7.58
C ARG A 34 22.06 7.79 -6.82
N SER A 35 20.98 7.28 -7.41
CA SER A 35 19.64 7.35 -6.83
C SER A 35 18.96 6.00 -6.94
N LEU A 36 18.53 5.47 -5.79
CA LEU A 36 17.69 4.28 -5.71
C LEU A 36 16.33 4.66 -5.14
N ILE A 37 15.27 4.38 -5.90
CA ILE A 37 13.89 4.56 -5.45
C ILE A 37 13.32 3.16 -5.22
N TRP A 38 13.06 2.81 -3.95
CA TRP A 38 12.60 1.50 -3.55
C TRP A 38 11.09 1.49 -3.32
N CYS A 39 10.34 0.89 -4.25
CA CYS A 39 8.86 0.84 -4.22
C CYS A 39 8.31 -0.58 -3.99
N VAL A 40 9.13 -1.50 -3.48
CA VAL A 40 8.76 -2.92 -3.35
C VAL A 40 8.83 -3.41 -1.90
N GLY A 41 8.03 -4.42 -1.59
CA GLY A 41 8.03 -5.08 -0.28
C GLY A 41 7.22 -4.32 0.77
N VAL A 42 6.02 -4.81 1.07
CA VAL A 42 5.36 -4.48 2.33
C VAL A 42 5.90 -5.48 3.36
N ARG A 43 6.70 -5.01 4.30
CA ARG A 43 7.10 -5.83 5.44
C ARG A 43 5.91 -5.93 6.40
N PRO A 44 5.55 -7.13 6.86
CA PRO A 44 4.59 -7.29 7.94
C PRO A 44 5.00 -6.51 9.19
N ASP A 45 4.02 -5.97 9.91
CA ASP A 45 4.28 -5.23 11.15
C ASP A 45 4.89 -6.18 12.20
N PRO A 46 6.05 -5.85 12.82
CA PRO A 46 6.68 -6.70 13.82
C PRO A 46 5.76 -7.03 15.00
N LEU A 47 4.79 -6.17 15.31
CA LEU A 47 3.77 -6.44 16.31
C LEU A 47 2.97 -7.71 15.99
N VAL A 48 2.65 -7.96 14.71
CA VAL A 48 1.87 -9.12 14.30
C VAL A 48 2.63 -10.42 14.58
N GLU A 49 3.94 -10.42 14.36
CA GLU A 49 4.80 -11.59 14.66
C GLU A 49 4.84 -11.87 16.17
N GLN A 50 4.89 -10.82 16.99
CA GLN A 50 4.95 -10.96 18.46
C GLN A 50 3.67 -11.52 19.09
N LEU A 51 2.53 -11.49 18.40
CA LEU A 51 1.27 -12.03 18.92
C LEU A 51 1.29 -13.56 19.06
N GLY A 52 2.18 -14.27 18.36
CA GLY A 52 2.21 -15.74 18.36
C GLY A 52 0.95 -16.38 17.76
N LEU A 53 0.15 -15.61 17.04
CA LEU A 53 -1.10 -16.02 16.42
C LEU A 53 -0.87 -16.47 14.96
N PRO A 54 -1.80 -17.25 14.37
CA PRO A 54 -1.66 -17.68 12.98
C PRO A 54 -1.53 -16.51 12.01
N THR A 55 -0.53 -16.54 11.14
CA THR A 55 -0.30 -15.52 10.11
C THR A 55 -0.30 -16.10 8.70
N GLU A 56 -0.48 -15.24 7.70
CA GLU A 56 -0.36 -15.55 6.28
C GLU A 56 0.54 -14.49 5.64
N ARG A 57 1.77 -14.90 5.27
CA ARG A 57 2.82 -13.98 4.77
C ARG A 57 3.00 -12.78 5.72
N GLY A 58 3.02 -13.08 7.03
CA GLY A 58 3.17 -12.15 8.15
C GLY A 58 1.94 -11.29 8.48
N ARG A 59 0.83 -11.42 7.74
CA ARG A 59 -0.43 -10.75 8.08
C ARG A 59 -1.24 -11.63 9.03
N LEU A 60 -1.89 -11.05 10.03
CA LEU A 60 -2.69 -11.76 11.02
C LEU A 60 -3.89 -12.44 10.35
N ARG A 61 -4.05 -13.76 10.50
CA ARG A 61 -5.20 -14.47 9.94
C ARG A 61 -6.46 -14.10 10.71
N VAL A 62 -7.48 -13.70 9.96
CA VAL A 62 -8.81 -13.40 10.49
C VAL A 62 -9.88 -14.12 9.68
N ASP A 63 -11.07 -14.22 10.25
CA ASP A 63 -12.24 -14.75 9.57
C ASP A 63 -12.92 -13.69 8.67
N GLN A 64 -14.05 -14.08 8.06
CA GLN A 64 -14.82 -13.17 7.21
C GLN A 64 -15.45 -11.98 7.97
N TYR A 65 -15.51 -12.03 9.30
CA TYR A 65 -15.98 -10.95 10.17
C TYR A 65 -14.81 -10.09 10.69
N LEU A 66 -13.60 -10.31 10.19
CA LEU A 66 -12.37 -9.62 10.59
C LEU A 66 -11.88 -10.00 12.00
N ALA A 67 -12.44 -11.05 12.60
CA ALA A 67 -12.07 -11.51 13.94
C ALA A 67 -10.95 -12.56 13.87
N VAL A 68 -10.07 -12.56 14.85
CA VAL A 68 -9.03 -13.58 14.98
C VAL A 68 -9.65 -14.90 15.44
N PRO A 69 -9.40 -16.04 14.76
CA PRO A 69 -9.90 -17.33 15.21
C PRO A 69 -9.43 -17.66 16.64
N GLY A 70 -10.38 -17.99 17.53
CA GLY A 70 -10.11 -18.23 18.95
C GLY A 70 -10.07 -16.98 19.84
N HIS A 71 -10.10 -15.78 19.24
CA HIS A 71 -10.04 -14.48 19.92
C HIS A 71 -11.08 -13.51 19.33
N PRO A 72 -12.39 -13.75 19.56
CA PRO A 72 -13.47 -12.94 18.96
C PRO A 72 -13.46 -11.47 19.41
N GLU A 73 -12.76 -11.15 20.51
CA GLU A 73 -12.52 -9.80 21.02
C GLU A 73 -11.46 -9.03 20.21
N VAL A 74 -10.67 -9.72 19.38
CA VAL A 74 -9.58 -9.14 18.58
C VAL A 74 -10.01 -9.08 17.11
N LEU A 75 -10.07 -7.86 16.58
CA LEU A 75 -10.31 -7.62 15.15
C LEU A 75 -9.08 -7.02 14.48
N ALA A 76 -8.81 -7.42 13.24
CA ALA A 76 -7.75 -6.83 12.43
C ALA A 76 -8.24 -6.52 11.01
N CYS A 77 -7.77 -5.39 10.46
CA CYS A 77 -8.10 -4.94 9.12
C CYS A 77 -6.92 -4.25 8.43
N GLY A 78 -7.05 -3.98 7.13
CA GLY A 78 -6.00 -3.34 6.34
C GLY A 78 -4.84 -4.29 6.07
N ASP A 79 -3.66 -3.73 5.86
CA ASP A 79 -2.49 -4.48 5.41
C ASP A 79 -1.95 -5.44 6.46
N ALA A 80 -2.27 -5.23 7.74
CA ALA A 80 -1.92 -6.12 8.84
C ALA A 80 -2.75 -7.42 8.87
N ALA A 81 -3.86 -7.51 8.12
CA ALA A 81 -4.80 -8.63 8.23
C ALA A 81 -4.89 -9.45 6.94
N ALA A 82 -4.80 -10.77 7.09
CA ALA A 82 -5.11 -11.73 6.05
C ALA A 82 -6.60 -12.06 6.10
N ILE A 83 -7.40 -11.23 5.43
CA ILE A 83 -8.86 -11.37 5.36
C ILE A 83 -9.24 -12.23 4.15
N PRO A 84 -10.04 -13.29 4.33
CA PRO A 84 -10.47 -14.15 3.23
C PRO A 84 -11.31 -13.37 2.21
N ASP A 85 -11.01 -13.57 0.93
CA ASP A 85 -11.75 -12.93 -0.15
C ASP A 85 -12.98 -13.77 -0.52
N LEU A 86 -14.15 -13.39 -0.01
CA LEU A 86 -15.42 -14.05 -0.32
C LEU A 86 -15.85 -13.92 -1.79
N THR A 87 -15.16 -13.11 -2.60
CA THR A 87 -15.38 -13.03 -4.05
C THR A 87 -14.43 -13.93 -4.84
N ARG A 88 -13.34 -14.39 -4.21
CA ARG A 88 -12.33 -15.31 -4.77
C ARG A 88 -11.97 -16.38 -3.73
N PRO A 89 -12.78 -17.46 -3.63
CA PRO A 89 -12.57 -18.50 -2.62
C PRO A 89 -11.14 -19.06 -2.63
N GLY A 90 -10.56 -19.23 -1.45
CA GLY A 90 -9.18 -19.70 -1.27
C GLY A 90 -8.10 -18.60 -1.38
N GLN A 91 -8.49 -17.36 -1.68
CA GLN A 91 -7.58 -16.21 -1.70
C GLN A 91 -7.84 -15.26 -0.54
N PHE A 92 -6.86 -14.38 -0.29
CA PHE A 92 -6.98 -13.28 0.64
C PHE A 92 -7.13 -11.95 -0.12
N THR A 93 -7.82 -11.00 0.50
CA THR A 93 -7.96 -9.67 -0.07
C THR A 93 -6.59 -9.00 -0.26
N PRO A 94 -6.40 -8.24 -1.36
CA PRO A 94 -5.14 -7.53 -1.61
C PRO A 94 -4.97 -6.34 -0.66
N MET A 95 -3.71 -5.99 -0.41
CA MET A 95 -3.30 -4.85 0.42
C MET A 95 -3.47 -3.54 -0.34
N THR A 96 -4.70 -3.06 -0.42
CA THR A 96 -5.00 -1.79 -1.08
C THR A 96 -5.75 -0.86 -0.15
N ALA A 97 -5.51 0.45 -0.28
CA ALA A 97 -6.25 1.47 0.46
C ALA A 97 -7.78 1.32 0.28
N GLN A 98 -8.21 0.88 -0.91
CA GLN A 98 -9.61 0.59 -1.20
C GLN A 98 -10.17 -0.53 -0.30
N HIS A 99 -9.44 -1.62 -0.12
CA HIS A 99 -9.83 -2.68 0.80
C HIS A 99 -9.78 -2.20 2.25
N ALA A 100 -8.67 -1.60 2.68
CA ALA A 100 -8.47 -1.10 4.04
C ALA A 100 -9.58 -0.14 4.49
N HIS A 101 -9.95 0.83 3.67
CA HIS A 101 -11.02 1.78 3.99
C HIS A 101 -12.37 1.08 4.23
N ARG A 102 -12.71 0.09 3.40
CA ARG A 102 -13.97 -0.65 3.55
C ARG A 102 -13.94 -1.63 4.71
N GLN A 103 -12.81 -2.29 4.93
CA GLN A 103 -12.61 -3.19 6.06
C GLN A 103 -12.75 -2.41 7.37
N GLY A 104 -12.23 -1.17 7.47
CA GLY A 104 -12.41 -0.32 8.65
C GLY A 104 -13.89 -0.05 8.98
N LYS A 105 -14.75 0.17 7.97
CA LYS A 105 -16.20 0.32 8.19
C LYS A 105 -16.86 -0.97 8.71
N ILE A 106 -16.43 -2.13 8.18
CA ILE A 106 -16.93 -3.44 8.65
C ILE A 106 -16.41 -3.75 10.05
N ALA A 107 -15.15 -3.43 10.37
CA ALA A 107 -14.59 -3.57 11.70
C ALA A 107 -15.39 -2.75 12.71
N ALA A 108 -15.68 -1.47 12.41
CA ALA A 108 -16.52 -0.64 13.26
C ALA A 108 -17.93 -1.25 13.48
N HIS A 109 -18.55 -1.76 12.42
CA HIS A 109 -19.84 -2.44 12.51
C HIS A 109 -19.77 -3.70 13.40
N ASN A 110 -18.72 -4.50 13.25
CA ASN A 110 -18.58 -5.76 14.00
C ASN A 110 -18.18 -5.53 15.47
N VAL A 111 -17.44 -4.45 15.76
CA VAL A 111 -17.22 -3.97 17.14
C VAL A 111 -18.55 -3.54 17.78
N LEU A 112 -19.41 -2.83 17.05
CA LEU A 112 -20.75 -2.49 17.59
C LEU A 112 -21.59 -3.74 17.85
N ALA A 113 -21.55 -4.71 16.93
CA ALA A 113 -22.27 -5.97 17.10
C ALA A 113 -21.79 -6.78 18.31
N SER A 114 -20.48 -6.79 18.60
CA SER A 114 -19.93 -7.46 19.80
C SER A 114 -20.39 -6.81 21.11
N LEU A 115 -20.75 -5.52 21.06
CA LEU A 115 -21.35 -4.77 22.17
C LEU A 115 -22.88 -4.89 22.23
N GLY A 116 -23.46 -5.84 21.49
CA GLY A 116 -24.91 -6.07 21.44
C GLY A 116 -25.69 -5.10 20.56
N ARG A 117 -25.01 -4.28 19.74
CA ARG A 117 -25.67 -3.34 18.82
C ARG A 117 -25.68 -3.89 17.39
N GLY A 118 -26.79 -4.53 17.03
CA GLY A 118 -26.99 -5.11 15.70
C GLY A 118 -26.37 -6.50 15.56
N ALA A 119 -26.17 -6.94 14.32
CA ALA A 119 -25.61 -8.25 13.99
C ALA A 119 -24.28 -8.11 13.23
N PRO A 120 -23.32 -9.04 13.43
CA PRO A 120 -22.04 -9.01 12.74
C PRO A 120 -22.22 -9.19 11.23
N LYS A 121 -21.40 -8.49 10.46
CA LYS A 121 -21.46 -8.44 9.00
C LYS A 121 -20.16 -8.98 8.38
N PRO A 122 -20.25 -9.92 7.42
CA PRO A 122 -19.06 -10.40 6.74
C PRO A 122 -18.51 -9.34 5.77
N TYR A 123 -17.19 -9.33 5.61
CA TYR A 123 -16.51 -8.54 4.60
C TYR A 123 -16.61 -9.21 3.23
N LYS A 124 -17.32 -8.57 2.30
CA LYS A 124 -17.38 -8.97 0.90
C LYS A 124 -17.37 -7.74 0.01
N HIS A 125 -16.35 -7.60 -0.82
CA HIS A 125 -16.24 -6.47 -1.74
C HIS A 125 -15.53 -6.90 -3.03
N HIS A 126 -16.12 -6.59 -4.19
CA HIS A 126 -15.52 -6.84 -5.49
C HIS A 126 -14.47 -5.78 -5.81
N ASP A 127 -13.30 -6.20 -6.29
CA ASP A 127 -12.32 -5.27 -6.83
C ASP A 127 -12.98 -4.38 -7.90
N LEU A 128 -12.73 -3.07 -7.84
CA LEU A 128 -13.27 -2.11 -8.80
C LEU A 128 -12.29 -1.82 -9.93
N GLY A 129 -11.13 -2.50 -9.91
CA GLY A 129 -10.02 -2.30 -10.83
C GLY A 129 -8.97 -1.35 -10.28
N PHE A 130 -8.08 -0.88 -11.15
CA PHE A 130 -6.92 -0.08 -10.77
C PHE A 130 -6.78 1.19 -11.61
N THR A 131 -6.02 2.14 -11.08
CA THR A 131 -5.57 3.32 -11.83
C THR A 131 -4.10 3.57 -11.50
N VAL A 132 -3.28 3.84 -12.51
CA VAL A 132 -1.84 4.04 -12.40
C VAL A 132 -1.45 5.24 -13.27
N ASP A 133 -0.99 6.31 -12.64
CA ASP A 133 -0.41 7.45 -13.35
C ASP A 133 1.00 7.10 -13.85
N LEU A 134 1.30 7.40 -15.12
CA LEU A 134 2.60 7.16 -15.75
C LEU A 134 3.33 8.47 -16.06
N GLY A 135 2.82 9.60 -15.57
CA GLY A 135 3.39 10.93 -15.72
C GLY A 135 2.97 11.64 -17.02
N GLY A 136 2.70 12.94 -16.89
CA GLY A 136 2.24 13.80 -17.98
C GLY A 136 0.77 13.51 -18.30
N ALA A 137 0.44 13.34 -19.58
CA ALA A 137 -0.89 12.96 -20.04
C ALA A 137 -1.04 11.45 -20.28
N GLN A 138 -0.27 10.60 -19.57
CA GLN A 138 -0.29 9.15 -19.75
C GLN A 138 -0.62 8.47 -18.43
N ALA A 139 -1.59 7.57 -18.47
CA ALA A 139 -1.90 6.67 -17.37
C ALA A 139 -2.35 5.31 -17.95
N ALA A 140 -2.45 4.32 -17.07
CA ALA A 140 -3.14 3.07 -17.32
C ALA A 140 -4.25 2.92 -16.27
N ALA A 141 -5.46 2.62 -16.69
CA ALA A 141 -6.60 2.46 -15.80
C ALA A 141 -7.43 1.27 -16.25
N ASP A 142 -8.04 0.57 -15.30
CA ASP A 142 -8.92 -0.56 -15.56
C ASP A 142 -10.21 -0.45 -14.75
N PRO A 143 -10.99 0.64 -14.90
CA PRO A 143 -12.22 0.81 -14.13
C PRO A 143 -13.22 -0.29 -14.50
N LEU A 144 -13.68 -1.04 -13.50
CA LEU A 144 -14.66 -2.13 -13.69
C LEU A 144 -14.23 -3.16 -14.76
N HIS A 145 -12.92 -3.43 -14.86
CA HIS A 145 -12.34 -4.37 -15.84
C HIS A 145 -12.43 -3.91 -17.31
N ILE A 146 -12.52 -2.60 -17.55
CA ILE A 146 -12.40 -1.99 -18.88
C ILE A 146 -10.99 -1.37 -19.03
N PRO A 147 -10.07 -1.97 -19.80
CA PRO A 147 -8.71 -1.47 -19.93
C PRO A 147 -8.65 -0.18 -20.74
N LEU A 148 -8.10 0.87 -20.12
CA LEU A 148 -7.90 2.20 -20.69
C LEU A 148 -6.42 2.58 -20.61
N SER A 149 -5.94 3.32 -21.61
CA SER A 149 -4.58 3.87 -21.60
C SER A 149 -4.50 5.29 -22.16
N GLY A 150 -3.42 5.99 -21.85
CA GLY A 150 -3.11 7.30 -22.42
C GLY A 150 -3.90 8.45 -21.77
N PRO A 151 -4.27 9.49 -22.54
CA PRO A 151 -4.92 10.69 -22.00
C PRO A 151 -6.28 10.42 -21.37
N ILE A 152 -7.07 9.50 -21.95
CA ILE A 152 -8.37 9.11 -21.41
C ILE A 152 -8.20 8.44 -20.04
N ALA A 153 -7.26 7.50 -19.92
CA ALA A 153 -6.94 6.89 -18.63
C ALA A 153 -6.45 7.92 -17.61
N SER A 154 -5.71 8.95 -18.05
CA SER A 154 -5.22 10.01 -17.18
C SER A 154 -6.37 10.86 -16.64
N ALA A 155 -7.34 11.22 -17.49
CA ALA A 155 -8.56 11.92 -17.06
C ALA A 155 -9.38 11.09 -16.06
N VAL A 156 -9.58 9.80 -16.34
CA VAL A 156 -10.30 8.88 -15.43
C VAL A 156 -9.58 8.77 -14.08
N THR A 157 -8.26 8.58 -14.10
CA THR A 157 -7.42 8.48 -12.89
C THR A 157 -7.54 9.75 -12.05
N ARG A 158 -7.37 10.92 -12.65
CA ARG A 158 -7.49 12.22 -11.97
C ARG A 158 -8.90 12.43 -11.41
N GLY A 159 -9.94 12.12 -12.20
CA GLY A 159 -11.33 12.21 -11.76
C GLY A 159 -11.64 11.33 -10.55
N TYR A 160 -11.18 10.08 -10.56
CA TYR A 160 -11.31 9.15 -9.43
C TYR A 160 -10.65 9.71 -8.16
N HIS A 161 -9.40 10.16 -8.26
CA HIS A 161 -8.67 10.72 -7.11
C HIS A 161 -9.35 11.99 -6.56
N LEU A 162 -9.86 12.87 -7.43
CA LEU A 162 -10.64 14.05 -7.02
C LEU A 162 -11.90 13.68 -6.24
N MET A 163 -12.64 12.66 -6.68
CA MET A 163 -13.83 12.20 -5.98
C MET A 163 -13.50 11.49 -4.66
N ALA A 164 -12.40 10.74 -4.60
CA ALA A 164 -11.99 9.98 -3.43
C ALA A 164 -11.40 10.86 -2.30
N MET A 165 -10.92 12.07 -2.62
CA MET A 165 -10.34 12.96 -1.62
C MET A 165 -11.35 13.44 -0.58
N PRO A 166 -11.04 13.36 0.73
CA PRO A 166 -11.93 13.80 1.81
C PRO A 166 -12.05 15.34 1.93
N GLY A 167 -11.08 16.10 1.39
CA GLY A 167 -11.05 17.56 1.41
C GLY A 167 -10.07 18.13 0.38
N ASN A 168 -9.93 19.45 0.30
CA ASN A 168 -8.98 20.16 -0.57
C ASN A 168 -9.10 19.91 -2.10
N ARG A 169 -10.24 19.38 -2.56
CA ARG A 169 -10.46 19.01 -3.97
C ARG A 169 -10.23 20.18 -4.94
N VAL A 170 -10.71 21.37 -4.60
CA VAL A 170 -10.56 22.57 -5.44
C VAL A 170 -9.10 22.95 -5.60
N ARG A 171 -8.33 22.96 -4.51
CA ARG A 171 -6.88 23.26 -4.55
C ARG A 171 -6.15 22.25 -5.43
N VAL A 172 -6.39 20.95 -5.23
CA VAL A 172 -5.71 19.91 -6.03
C VAL A 172 -6.10 19.99 -7.51
N ALA A 173 -7.37 20.30 -7.81
CA ALA A 173 -7.80 20.53 -9.19
C ALA A 173 -7.10 21.76 -9.81
N THR A 174 -6.94 22.85 -9.05
CA THR A 174 -6.21 24.04 -9.48
C THR A 174 -4.73 23.73 -9.69
N ASP A 175 -4.07 23.03 -8.76
CA ASP A 175 -2.67 22.64 -8.88
C ASP A 175 -2.45 21.78 -10.13
N TRP A 176 -3.33 20.80 -10.40
CA TRP A 176 -3.24 19.98 -11.62
C TRP A 176 -3.51 20.74 -12.92
N LEU A 177 -4.37 21.77 -12.88
CA LEU A 177 -4.61 22.65 -14.02
C LEU A 177 -3.38 23.53 -14.27
N LEU A 178 -2.79 24.08 -13.21
CA LEU A 178 -1.56 24.88 -13.29
C LEU A 178 -0.39 24.03 -13.79
N ASP A 179 -0.20 22.81 -13.30
CA ASP A 179 0.84 21.87 -13.75
C ASP A 179 0.68 21.42 -15.21
N ALA A 180 -0.53 21.57 -15.79
CA ALA A 180 -0.75 21.28 -17.21
C ALA A 180 -0.24 22.41 -18.11
N VAL A 181 -0.09 23.63 -17.58
CA VAL A 181 0.25 24.85 -18.32
C VAL A 181 1.64 25.37 -17.96
N LEU A 182 2.06 25.21 -16.71
CA LEU A 182 3.34 25.66 -16.19
C LEU A 182 4.40 24.55 -16.26
N PRO A 183 5.68 24.90 -16.46
CA PRO A 183 6.77 23.94 -16.33
C PRO A 183 6.77 23.35 -14.91
N ARG A 184 6.99 22.04 -14.83
CA ARG A 184 7.05 21.32 -13.54
C ARG A 184 8.03 22.03 -12.61
N GLN A 185 7.53 22.46 -11.45
CA GLN A 185 8.39 23.01 -10.43
C GLN A 185 9.28 21.89 -9.89
N GLY A 186 10.59 22.08 -10.01
CA GLY A 186 11.56 21.21 -9.36
C GLY A 186 11.45 21.38 -7.86
N VAL A 187 10.82 20.43 -7.18
CA VAL A 187 10.84 20.38 -5.72
C VAL A 187 12.12 19.68 -5.31
N GLN A 188 12.97 20.39 -4.56
CA GLN A 188 14.07 19.75 -3.87
C GLN A 188 13.47 18.91 -2.73
N LEU A 189 13.50 17.59 -2.90
CA LEU A 189 13.18 16.68 -1.81
C LEU A 189 14.20 16.94 -0.69
N GLY A 190 13.70 17.32 0.49
CA GLY A 190 14.54 17.40 1.68
C GLY A 190 15.19 16.04 1.90
N VAL A 191 16.51 15.98 1.80
CA VAL A 191 17.25 14.75 2.06
C VAL A 191 17.33 14.61 3.57
N ILE A 192 16.66 13.60 4.12
CA ILE A 192 16.88 13.22 5.52
C ILE A 192 18.28 12.61 5.55
N PRO A 193 19.21 13.17 6.35
CA PRO A 193 20.56 12.64 6.39
C PRO A 193 20.53 11.20 6.90
N PRO A 194 21.44 10.31 6.44
CA PRO A 194 21.40 8.87 6.75
C PRO A 194 21.36 8.55 8.24
N TRP A 195 21.91 9.42 9.09
CA TRP A 195 21.91 9.26 10.54
C TRP A 195 20.59 9.62 11.23
N ALA A 196 19.71 10.36 10.56
CA ALA A 196 18.40 10.74 11.11
C ALA A 196 17.35 9.63 10.93
N VAL A 197 17.56 8.71 9.97
CA VAL A 197 16.84 7.45 9.84
C VAL A 197 17.86 6.38 9.47
N PRO A 198 18.57 5.80 10.46
CA PRO A 198 19.43 4.65 10.21
C PRO A 198 18.60 3.58 9.52
N LEU A 199 18.95 3.25 8.28
CA LEU A 199 18.41 2.07 7.62
C LEU A 199 19.13 0.87 8.23
N ASP A 200 18.75 0.49 9.46
CA ASP A 200 19.30 -0.69 10.10
C ASP A 200 18.91 -1.91 9.26
N THR A 201 19.92 -2.50 8.61
CA THR A 201 19.82 -3.74 7.84
C THR A 201 19.62 -4.96 8.74
N GLU A 202 19.74 -4.80 10.06
CA GLU A 202 19.65 -5.86 11.06
C GLU A 202 18.38 -5.75 11.90
N SER A 203 17.24 -6.12 11.31
CA SER A 203 15.95 -6.28 12.01
C SER A 203 15.34 -4.99 12.60
N PRO A 204 14.00 -4.89 12.71
CA PRO A 204 13.34 -3.68 13.20
C PRO A 204 13.68 -3.42 14.67
N GLU A 205 13.84 -2.14 15.04
CA GLU A 205 13.85 -1.70 16.43
C GLU A 205 12.61 -2.27 17.13
N VAL A 206 12.84 -3.21 18.04
CA VAL A 206 11.81 -3.75 18.91
C VAL A 206 11.37 -2.61 19.83
N ALA A 207 10.08 -2.26 19.80
CA ALA A 207 9.52 -1.28 20.71
C ALA A 207 9.87 -1.66 22.16
N GLN A 208 10.80 -0.91 22.78
CA GLN A 208 11.16 -1.13 24.17
C GLN A 208 9.96 -0.74 25.02
N THR A 209 9.19 -1.73 25.47
CA THR A 209 8.14 -1.51 26.45
C THR A 209 8.82 -1.12 27.75
N VAL A 210 8.58 0.11 28.22
CA VAL A 210 9.02 0.55 29.54
C VAL A 210 8.43 -0.42 30.56
N ARG A 211 9.25 -1.34 31.10
CA ARG A 211 8.87 -2.13 32.27
C ARG A 211 8.65 -1.15 33.41
N ALA A 212 7.38 -0.94 33.76
CA ALA A 212 7.02 -0.27 35.01
C ALA A 212 7.54 -1.13 36.17
N GLY A 213 8.71 -0.75 36.70
CA GLY A 213 9.20 -1.26 37.97
C GLY A 213 8.33 -0.70 39.10
N ARG A 214 7.66 -1.59 39.83
CA ARG A 214 7.28 -1.43 41.23
C ARG A 214 7.55 -2.81 41.87
N GLY A 215 8.44 -2.97 42.84
CA GLY A 215 8.64 -2.09 44.00
C GLY A 215 7.63 -2.52 45.04
#